data_AF-A0A534ZSB6-F1
#
_entry.id   AF-A0A534ZSB6-F1
#
_cell.length_a   1.000
_cell.length_b   1.000
_cell.length_c   1.000
_cell.angle_alpha   90.00
_cell.angle_beta   90.00
_cell.angle_gamma   90.00
#
_symmetry.space_group_name_H-M   'P 1'
#
loop_
_entity.id
_entity.type
_entity.pdbx_description
1 polymer ?
#
loop_
_entity_poly.entity_id
_entity_poly.type
_entity_poly.pdbx_seq_one_letter_code
_entity_poly.pdbx_strand_id
1 'polypeptide(L)'
;MATRSLSWTESFSRATMFLTLLSGAIVALALVAQATSFRGPFQTFALLLLPLVIIVGWTTFARLTEVNNEDAYWVNGMNRLRKAYVELEPELEPFFVTGTTDDAEGMRRTYAAHGGGIGLHILITVPATVAFVDSALFGVLIAIIANWWMGMDVAQGGPILGGIAFLVGIGIHMGFGYRGAMQYERRRAISTPAHFTSREEQAVHRQG
;
A
#
# COMPACT_ATOMS: atom_id res chain seq x y z
N MET A 1 -6.90 20.76 3.92
CA MET A 1 -7.22 19.96 5.13
C MET A 1 -8.42 19.07 4.93
N ALA A 2 -9.60 19.59 4.53
CA ALA A 2 -10.80 18.79 4.27
C ALA A 2 -10.60 17.62 3.28
N THR A 3 -9.89 17.84 2.16
CA THR A 3 -9.62 16.78 1.18
C THR A 3 -8.72 15.66 1.73
N ARG A 4 -7.71 15.99 2.54
CA ARG A 4 -6.84 15.00 3.17
C ARG A 4 -7.59 14.18 4.23
N SER A 5 -8.44 14.81 5.04
CA SER A 5 -9.29 14.09 6.00
C SER A 5 -10.29 13.17 5.31
N LEU A 6 -10.86 13.57 4.17
CA LEU A 6 -11.73 12.69 3.37
C LEU A 6 -10.97 11.48 2.83
N SER A 7 -9.73 11.68 2.36
CA SER A 7 -8.87 10.60 1.86
C SER A 7 -8.50 9.59 2.96
N TRP A 8 -8.28 10.09 4.19
CA TRP A 8 -8.05 9.25 5.36
C TRP A 8 -9.27 8.42 5.75
N THR A 9 -10.45 9.05 5.77
CA THR A 9 -11.72 8.36 6.03
C THR A 9 -12.00 7.29 4.97
N GLU A 10 -11.74 7.59 3.69
CA GLU A 10 -11.86 6.59 2.63
C GLU A 10 -10.95 5.39 2.88
N SER A 11 -9.67 5.64 3.20
CA SER A 11 -8.68 4.59 3.46
C SER A 11 -9.10 3.65 4.58
N PHE A 12 -9.53 4.21 5.71
CA PHE A 12 -10.02 3.40 6.83
C PHE A 12 -11.31 2.67 6.54
N SER A 13 -12.24 3.31 5.84
CA SER A 13 -13.50 2.69 5.45
C SER A 13 -13.23 1.46 4.60
N ARG A 14 -12.35 1.57 3.59
CA ARG A 14 -11.96 0.45 2.73
C ARG A 14 -11.25 -0.66 3.47
N ALA A 15 -10.27 -0.33 4.33
CA ALA A 15 -9.58 -1.31 5.15
C ALA A 15 -10.56 -2.06 6.08
N THR A 16 -11.47 -1.33 6.73
CA THR A 16 -12.49 -1.92 7.61
C THR A 16 -13.47 -2.82 6.86
N MET A 17 -13.92 -2.39 5.67
CA MET A 17 -14.80 -3.20 4.81
C MET A 17 -14.10 -4.50 4.40
N PHE A 18 -12.83 -4.44 4.01
CA PHE A 18 -12.04 -5.63 3.68
C PHE A 18 -11.90 -6.57 4.88
N LEU A 19 -11.52 -6.06 6.06
CA LEU A 19 -11.39 -6.89 7.27
C LEU A 19 -12.71 -7.50 7.71
N THR A 20 -13.83 -6.79 7.53
CA THR A 20 -15.17 -7.31 7.79
C THR A 20 -15.51 -8.45 6.84
N LEU A 21 -15.30 -8.25 5.53
CA LEU A 21 -15.51 -9.29 4.51
C LEU A 21 -14.64 -10.52 4.78
N LEU A 22 -13.34 -10.31 5.06
CA LEU A 22 -12.40 -11.36 5.38
C LEU A 22 -12.84 -12.16 6.61
N SER A 23 -13.24 -11.47 7.68
CA SER A 23 -13.73 -12.12 8.89
C SER A 23 -14.96 -12.96 8.62
N GLY A 24 -15.93 -12.42 7.88
CA GLY A 24 -17.12 -13.16 7.45
C GLY A 24 -16.77 -14.38 6.58
N ALA A 25 -15.81 -14.24 5.67
CA ALA A 25 -15.35 -15.33 4.82
C ALA A 25 -14.67 -16.44 5.62
N ILE A 26 -13.80 -16.10 6.58
CA ILE A 26 -13.15 -17.07 7.48
C ILE A 26 -14.21 -17.83 8.30
N VAL A 27 -15.20 -17.12 8.85
CA VAL A 27 -16.30 -17.74 9.59
C VAL A 27 -17.10 -18.69 8.69
N ALA A 28 -17.46 -18.27 7.47
CA ALA A 28 -18.17 -19.11 6.52
C ALA A 28 -17.36 -20.36 6.14
N LEU A 29 -16.05 -20.21 5.88
CA LEU A 29 -15.15 -21.32 5.61
C LEU A 29 -15.10 -22.30 6.78
N ALA A 30 -15.00 -21.81 8.02
CA ALA A 30 -14.96 -22.64 9.22
C ALA A 30 -16.27 -23.42 9.43
N LEU A 31 -17.43 -22.81 9.17
CA LEU A 31 -18.73 -23.48 9.27
C LEU A 31 -18.89 -24.57 8.21
N VAL A 32 -18.54 -24.27 6.95
CA VAL A 32 -18.60 -25.24 5.85
C VAL A 32 -17.60 -26.38 6.07
N ALA A 33 -16.40 -26.08 6.57
CA ALA A 33 -15.41 -27.08 6.92
C ALA A 33 -15.94 -28.08 7.96
N GLN A 34 -16.57 -27.59 9.02
CA GLN A 34 -17.19 -28.43 10.06
C GLN A 34 -18.33 -29.28 9.49
N ALA A 35 -19.22 -28.70 8.69
CA ALA A 35 -20.37 -29.39 8.10
C ALA A 35 -19.98 -30.50 7.09
N THR A 36 -18.82 -30.37 6.46
CA THR A 36 -18.40 -31.26 5.35
C THR A 36 -17.18 -32.13 5.71
N SER A 37 -16.65 -31.99 6.94
CA SER A 37 -15.43 -32.65 7.40
C SER A 37 -14.22 -32.46 6.47
N PHE A 38 -14.06 -31.24 5.93
CA PHE A 38 -12.99 -30.88 4.99
C PHE A 38 -12.95 -31.71 3.68
N ARG A 39 -14.06 -32.35 3.30
CA ARG A 39 -14.16 -33.13 2.06
C ARG A 39 -14.42 -32.24 0.84
N GLY A 40 -14.56 -32.85 -0.34
CA GLY A 40 -14.74 -32.15 -1.63
C GLY A 40 -15.66 -30.92 -1.62
N PRO A 41 -16.85 -30.94 -0.98
CA PRO A 41 -17.72 -29.75 -0.93
C PRO A 41 -17.09 -28.52 -0.26
N PHE A 42 -16.23 -28.69 0.75
CA PHE A 42 -15.47 -27.58 1.34
C PHE A 42 -14.49 -26.97 0.34
N GLN A 43 -13.77 -27.81 -0.41
CA GLN A 43 -12.82 -27.33 -1.41
C GLN A 43 -13.52 -26.51 -2.49
N THR A 44 -14.68 -26.97 -2.99
CA THR A 44 -15.48 -26.21 -3.96
C THR A 44 -15.88 -24.85 -3.41
N PHE A 45 -16.37 -24.81 -2.17
CA PHE A 45 -16.76 -23.56 -1.53
C PHE A 45 -15.57 -22.62 -1.34
N ALA A 46 -14.42 -23.14 -0.89
CA ALA A 46 -13.19 -22.36 -0.72
C ALA A 46 -12.66 -21.81 -2.05
N LEU A 47 -12.69 -22.60 -3.12
CA LEU A 47 -12.27 -22.16 -4.46
C LEU A 47 -13.20 -21.09 -5.06
N LEU A 48 -14.44 -20.98 -4.59
CA LEU A 48 -15.34 -19.89 -5.00
C LEU A 48 -15.14 -18.64 -4.14
N LEU A 49 -15.01 -18.80 -2.83
CA LEU A 49 -14.99 -17.69 -1.89
C LEU A 49 -13.62 -17.01 -1.79
N LEU A 50 -12.51 -17.76 -1.79
CA LEU A 50 -11.17 -17.18 -1.64
C LEU A 50 -10.82 -16.22 -2.80
N PRO A 51 -11.06 -16.54 -4.08
CA PRO A 51 -10.79 -15.58 -5.17
C PRO A 51 -11.59 -14.29 -5.02
N LEU A 52 -12.83 -14.36 -4.54
CA LEU A 52 -13.65 -13.17 -4.30
C LEU A 52 -13.01 -12.26 -3.25
N VAL A 53 -12.56 -12.82 -2.13
CA VAL A 53 -11.91 -12.05 -1.06
C VAL A 53 -10.59 -11.46 -1.55
N ILE A 54 -9.81 -12.22 -2.33
CA ILE A 54 -8.54 -11.75 -2.91
C ILE A 54 -8.77 -10.56 -3.87
N ILE A 55 -9.80 -10.62 -4.72
CA ILE A 55 -10.12 -9.49 -5.62
C ILE A 55 -10.47 -8.22 -4.81
N VAL A 56 -11.22 -8.38 -3.72
CA VAL A 56 -11.56 -7.25 -2.84
C VAL A 56 -10.31 -6.73 -2.10
N GLY A 57 -9.42 -7.61 -1.64
CA GLY A 57 -8.14 -7.23 -1.04
C GLY A 57 -7.25 -6.48 -2.01
N TRP A 58 -7.08 -6.98 -3.23
CA TRP A 58 -6.34 -6.34 -4.30
C TRP A 58 -6.86 -4.93 -4.64
N THR A 59 -8.17 -4.79 -4.84
CA THR A 59 -8.78 -3.47 -5.14
C THR A 59 -8.65 -2.50 -3.98
N THR A 60 -8.75 -3.00 -2.74
CA THR A 60 -8.50 -2.21 -1.53
C THR A 60 -7.06 -1.72 -1.48
N PHE A 61 -6.09 -2.61 -1.69
CA PHE A 61 -4.67 -2.28 -1.77
C PHE A 61 -4.36 -1.24 -2.85
N ALA A 62 -4.88 -1.44 -4.05
CA ALA A 62 -4.63 -0.54 -5.18
C ALA A 62 -5.11 0.89 -4.86
N ARG A 63 -6.32 1.03 -4.30
CA ARG A 63 -6.85 2.35 -3.92
C ARG A 63 -6.11 2.96 -2.75
N LEU A 64 -5.71 2.18 -1.74
CA LEU A 64 -4.89 2.68 -0.63
C LEU A 64 -3.54 3.23 -1.12
N THR A 65 -2.94 2.56 -2.09
CA THR A 65 -1.69 3.02 -2.73
C THR A 65 -1.91 4.34 -3.49
N GLU A 66 -3.03 4.45 -4.22
CA GLU A 66 -3.40 5.68 -4.91
C GLU A 66 -3.64 6.85 -3.94
N VAL A 67 -4.38 6.62 -2.86
CA VAL A 67 -4.61 7.62 -1.81
C VAL A 67 -3.30 8.09 -1.16
N ASN A 68 -2.34 7.20 -0.93
CA ASN A 68 -1.02 7.59 -0.44
C ASN A 68 -0.28 8.50 -1.42
N ASN A 69 -0.39 8.24 -2.73
CA ASN A 69 0.19 9.11 -3.75
C ASN A 69 -0.53 10.47 -3.84
N GLU A 70 -1.86 10.48 -3.72
CA GLU A 70 -2.65 11.72 -3.62
C GLU A 70 -2.26 12.54 -2.37
N ASP A 71 -2.02 11.89 -1.23
CA ASP A 71 -1.53 12.56 -0.03
C ASP A 71 -0.19 13.25 -0.25
N ALA A 72 0.75 12.56 -0.90
CA ALA A 72 2.05 13.12 -1.26
C ALA A 72 1.91 14.33 -2.21
N TYR A 73 0.96 14.28 -3.15
CA TYR A 73 0.65 15.41 -4.03
C TYR A 73 0.20 16.64 -3.23
N TRP A 74 -0.71 16.45 -2.28
CA TRP A 74 -1.18 17.54 -1.42
C TRP A 74 -0.08 18.10 -0.52
N VAL A 75 0.82 17.24 -0.02
CA VAL A 75 1.97 17.66 0.80
C VAL A 75 2.94 18.53 0.00
N ASN A 76 3.24 18.19 -1.26
CA ASN A 76 4.03 19.05 -2.13
C ASN A 76 3.40 20.45 -2.26
N GLY A 77 2.10 20.54 -2.55
CA GLY A 77 1.40 21.83 -2.60
C GLY A 77 1.52 22.64 -1.30
N MET A 78 1.48 21.98 -0.15
CA MET A 78 1.72 22.62 1.15
C MET A 78 3.17 23.08 1.32
N ASN A 79 4.15 22.28 0.90
CA ASN A 79 5.57 22.66 0.94
C ASN A 79 5.82 23.91 0.08
N ARG A 80 5.25 24.00 -1.13
CA ARG A 80 5.33 25.20 -1.99
C ARG A 80 4.81 26.46 -1.32
N LEU A 81 3.65 26.38 -0.65
CA LEU A 81 3.10 27.52 0.07
C LEU A 81 4.02 27.95 1.21
N ARG A 82 4.56 27.01 1.99
CA ARG A 82 5.54 27.33 3.04
C ARG A 82 6.80 27.97 2.46
N LYS A 83 7.27 27.50 1.30
CA LYS A 83 8.40 28.12 0.60
C LYS A 83 8.13 29.59 0.31
N ALA A 84 6.97 29.89 -0.29
CA ALA A 84 6.60 31.26 -0.62
C ALA A 84 6.51 32.16 0.62
N TYR A 85 6.03 31.64 1.75
CA TYR A 85 6.04 32.39 3.02
C TYR A 85 7.44 32.68 3.54
N VAL A 86 8.36 31.70 3.51
CA VAL A 86 9.75 31.90 3.93
C VAL A 86 10.51 32.86 2.99
N GLU A 87 10.19 32.83 1.69
CA GLU A 87 10.76 33.77 0.71
C GLU A 87 10.28 35.20 0.91
N LEU A 88 9.04 35.39 1.40
CA LEU A 88 8.49 36.69 1.74
C LEU A 88 8.99 37.21 3.09
N GLU A 89 9.07 36.35 4.10
CA GLU A 89 9.51 36.69 5.46
C GLU A 89 10.43 35.60 6.02
N PRO A 90 11.75 35.78 5.94
CA PRO A 90 12.72 34.78 6.39
C PRO A 90 12.63 34.46 7.89
N GLU A 91 12.14 35.40 8.72
CA GLU A 91 11.97 35.18 10.16
C GLU A 91 10.94 34.09 10.50
N LEU A 92 10.11 33.67 9.53
CA LEU A 92 9.14 32.59 9.71
C LEU A 92 9.75 31.18 9.68
N GLU A 93 10.98 31.01 9.17
CA GLU A 93 11.62 29.69 8.99
C GLU A 93 11.63 28.85 10.29
N PRO A 94 12.03 29.38 11.47
CA PRO A 94 12.07 28.60 12.71
C PRO A 94 10.71 28.10 13.19
N PHE A 95 9.60 28.68 12.71
CA PHE A 95 8.24 28.30 13.11
C PHE A 95 7.71 27.11 12.29
N PHE A 96 8.32 26.77 11.16
CA PHE A 96 7.89 25.64 10.34
C PHE A 96 8.52 24.32 10.83
N VAL A 97 7.69 23.47 11.44
CA VAL A 97 8.08 22.10 11.87
C VAL A 97 8.05 21.06 10.73
N THR A 98 7.73 21.47 9.51
CA THR A 98 7.58 20.59 8.32
C THR A 98 8.41 21.14 7.17
N GLY A 99 8.65 20.35 6.12
CA GLY A 99 9.49 20.75 5.00
C GLY A 99 8.93 21.94 4.20
N THR A 100 9.82 22.67 3.55
CA THR A 100 9.50 23.87 2.73
C THR A 100 9.83 23.67 1.25
N THR A 101 10.34 22.50 0.86
CA THR A 101 10.77 22.20 -0.50
C THR A 101 10.08 20.96 -1.04
N ASP A 102 9.96 20.89 -2.36
CA ASP A 102 9.36 19.78 -3.08
C ASP A 102 10.39 18.72 -3.47
N ASP A 103 11.49 18.59 -2.73
CA ASP A 103 12.52 17.57 -2.94
C ASP A 103 12.32 16.38 -1.99
N ALA A 104 13.12 15.33 -2.14
CA ALA A 104 13.04 14.15 -1.27
C ALA A 104 13.24 14.52 0.21
N GLU A 105 14.12 15.50 0.49
CA GLU A 105 14.42 15.98 1.83
C GLU A 105 13.24 16.77 2.43
N GLY A 106 12.62 17.67 1.68
CA GLY A 106 11.44 18.41 2.12
C GLY A 106 10.24 17.49 2.39
N MET A 107 10.03 16.50 1.53
CA MET A 107 9.02 15.46 1.76
C MET A 107 9.33 14.62 3.00
N ARG A 108 10.59 14.21 3.18
CA ARG A 108 11.05 13.50 4.38
C ARG A 108 10.81 14.34 5.63
N ARG A 109 11.15 15.64 5.63
CA ARG A 109 10.89 16.52 6.79
C ARG A 109 9.41 16.63 7.12
N THR A 110 8.52 16.65 6.12
CA THR A 110 7.07 16.69 6.37
C THR A 110 6.53 15.36 6.90
N TYR A 111 6.94 14.21 6.35
CA TYR A 111 6.48 12.90 6.81
C TYR A 111 7.18 12.40 8.09
N ALA A 112 8.40 12.85 8.34
CA ALA A 112 9.22 12.52 9.52
C ALA A 112 9.26 13.66 10.56
N ALA A 113 8.32 14.62 10.50
CA ALA A 113 8.27 15.76 11.42
C ALA A 113 8.24 15.34 12.91
N HIS A 114 7.77 14.13 13.21
CA HIS A 114 7.71 13.54 14.55
C HIS A 114 8.80 12.47 14.82
N GLY A 115 9.89 12.43 14.03
CA GLY A 115 11.08 11.62 14.34
C GLY A 115 11.11 10.18 13.79
N GLY A 116 10.28 9.83 12.80
CA GLY A 116 10.25 8.50 12.18
C GLY A 116 11.14 8.39 10.93
N GLY A 117 12.02 7.38 10.87
CA GLY A 117 12.74 7.03 9.64
C GLY A 117 11.83 6.35 8.61
N ILE A 118 12.09 6.56 7.31
CA ILE A 118 11.27 6.02 6.19
C ILE A 118 11.37 4.49 6.05
N GLY A 119 12.45 3.87 6.56
CA GLY A 119 12.84 2.49 6.26
C GLY A 119 11.77 1.43 6.58
N LEU A 120 11.50 1.19 7.86
CA LEU A 120 10.48 0.21 8.30
C LEU A 120 9.05 0.75 8.16
N HIS A 121 8.88 2.07 8.01
CA HIS A 121 7.56 2.70 7.93
C HIS A 121 6.75 2.22 6.73
N ILE A 122 7.42 1.95 5.59
CA ILE A 122 6.78 1.41 4.38
C ILE A 122 6.11 0.05 4.65
N LEU A 123 6.73 -0.79 5.48
CA LEU A 123 6.23 -2.13 5.83
C LEU A 123 5.06 -2.08 6.82
N ILE A 124 4.86 -0.96 7.53
CA ILE A 124 3.84 -0.79 8.58
C ILE A 124 2.66 0.07 8.05
N THR A 125 2.63 0.37 6.75
CA THR A 125 1.52 1.12 6.15
C THR A 125 0.25 0.28 6.04
N VAL A 126 -0.91 0.93 6.09
CA VAL A 126 -2.22 0.29 5.88
C VAL A 126 -2.26 -0.53 4.57
N PRO A 127 -1.83 -0.01 3.40
CA PRO A 127 -1.74 -0.83 2.18
C PRO A 127 -0.81 -2.04 2.32
N ALA A 128 0.36 -1.90 2.98
CA ALA A 128 1.26 -3.04 3.17
C ALA A 128 0.61 -4.17 4.00
N THR A 129 -0.12 -3.82 5.07
CA THR A 129 -0.87 -4.80 5.86
C THR A 129 -1.93 -5.51 5.03
N VAL A 130 -2.69 -4.78 4.21
CA VAL A 130 -3.69 -5.38 3.30
C VAL A 130 -3.02 -6.30 2.30
N ALA A 131 -1.92 -5.86 1.66
CA ALA A 131 -1.15 -6.66 0.71
C ALA A 131 -0.63 -7.97 1.31
N PHE A 132 -0.16 -7.93 2.57
CA PHE A 132 0.33 -9.11 3.27
C PHE A 132 -0.78 -10.13 3.50
N VAL A 133 -1.94 -9.66 3.99
CA VAL A 133 -3.12 -10.51 4.20
C VAL A 133 -3.62 -11.08 2.88
N ASP A 134 -3.72 -10.25 1.84
CA ASP A 134 -4.16 -10.67 0.50
C ASP A 134 -3.22 -11.72 -0.11
N SER A 135 -1.91 -11.52 0.03
CA SER A 135 -0.90 -12.49 -0.41
C SER A 135 -1.01 -13.81 0.36
N ALA A 136 -1.34 -13.77 1.66
CA ALA A 136 -1.52 -14.99 2.45
C ALA A 136 -2.73 -15.79 1.97
N LEU A 137 -3.85 -15.10 1.67
CA LEU A 137 -5.02 -15.73 1.05
C LEU A 137 -4.70 -16.34 -0.31
N PHE A 138 -3.89 -15.64 -1.11
CA PHE A 138 -3.42 -16.17 -2.39
C PHE A 138 -2.59 -17.45 -2.20
N GLY A 139 -1.68 -17.48 -1.22
CA GLY A 139 -0.93 -18.68 -0.86
C GLY A 139 -1.84 -19.85 -0.47
N VAL A 140 -2.85 -19.60 0.37
CA VAL A 140 -3.84 -20.62 0.76
C VAL A 140 -4.63 -21.13 -0.45
N LEU A 141 -5.07 -20.24 -1.33
CA LEU A 141 -5.79 -20.62 -2.56
C LEU A 141 -4.93 -21.54 -3.43
N ILE A 142 -3.66 -21.21 -3.65
CA ILE A 142 -2.75 -22.03 -4.45
C ILE A 142 -2.50 -23.40 -3.78
N ALA A 143 -2.36 -23.46 -2.46
CA ALA A 143 -2.23 -24.73 -1.74
C ALA A 143 -3.47 -25.64 -1.94
N ILE A 144 -4.68 -25.06 -1.90
CA ILE A 144 -5.93 -25.82 -2.14
C ILE A 144 -6.00 -26.30 -3.59
N ILE A 145 -5.65 -25.45 -4.55
CA ILE A 145 -5.62 -25.82 -5.98
C ILE A 145 -4.62 -26.95 -6.21
N ALA A 146 -3.41 -26.86 -5.64
CA ALA A 146 -2.39 -27.90 -5.76
C ALA A 146 -2.88 -29.25 -5.19
N ASN A 147 -3.54 -29.23 -4.03
CA ASN A 147 -4.10 -30.45 -3.46
C ASN A 147 -5.21 -31.06 -4.31
N TRP A 148 -6.14 -30.24 -4.81
CA TRP A 148 -7.23 -30.76 -5.65
C TRP A 148 -6.71 -31.27 -6.99
N TRP A 149 -5.93 -30.47 -7.72
CA TRP A 149 -5.59 -30.75 -9.12
C TRP A 149 -4.34 -31.62 -9.29
N MET A 150 -3.37 -31.50 -8.38
CA MET A 150 -2.09 -32.20 -8.49
C MET A 150 -1.99 -33.40 -7.53
N GLY A 151 -3.01 -33.63 -6.70
CA GLY A 151 -3.00 -34.68 -5.68
C GLY A 151 -1.91 -34.48 -4.62
N MET A 152 -1.35 -33.27 -4.52
CA MET A 152 -0.30 -32.93 -3.58
C MET A 152 -0.90 -32.71 -2.21
N ASP A 153 -0.66 -33.65 -1.30
CA ASP A 153 -1.18 -33.55 0.07
C ASP A 153 -0.84 -32.19 0.69
N VAL A 154 -1.86 -31.55 1.27
CA VAL A 154 -1.76 -30.30 2.05
C VAL A 154 -0.78 -30.45 3.22
N ALA A 155 -0.44 -31.66 3.64
CA ALA A 155 0.55 -31.90 4.70
C ALA A 155 2.01 -31.96 4.21
N GLN A 156 2.27 -32.20 2.92
CA GLN A 156 3.61 -32.46 2.41
C GLN A 156 4.06 -31.44 1.36
N GLY A 157 3.36 -31.37 0.22
CA GLY A 157 3.75 -30.54 -0.93
C GLY A 157 2.96 -29.25 -1.05
N GLY A 158 1.67 -29.26 -0.66
CA GLY A 158 0.78 -28.10 -0.73
C GLY A 158 1.30 -26.85 0.00
N PRO A 159 1.89 -26.95 1.21
CA PRO A 159 2.38 -25.79 1.95
C PRO A 159 3.55 -25.09 1.28
N ILE A 160 4.41 -25.85 0.57
CA ILE A 160 5.57 -25.28 -0.13
C ILE A 160 5.09 -24.41 -1.29
N LEU A 161 4.18 -24.93 -2.11
CA LEU A 161 3.58 -24.16 -3.21
C LEU A 161 2.80 -22.96 -2.70
N GLY A 162 2.04 -23.12 -1.61
CA GLY A 162 1.35 -22.00 -0.96
C GLY A 162 2.31 -20.94 -0.43
N GLY A 163 3.42 -21.34 0.19
CA GLY A 163 4.46 -20.43 0.67
C GLY A 163 5.17 -19.69 -0.47
N ILE A 164 5.46 -20.37 -1.58
CA ILE A 164 5.99 -19.73 -2.79
C ILE A 164 4.98 -18.73 -3.35
N ALA A 165 3.71 -19.12 -3.48
CA ALA A 165 2.65 -18.25 -3.97
C ALA A 165 2.45 -17.02 -3.08
N PHE A 166 2.54 -17.17 -1.76
CA PHE A 166 2.53 -16.06 -0.81
C PHE A 166 3.66 -15.05 -1.09
N LEU A 167 4.90 -15.53 -1.25
CA LEU A 167 6.05 -14.67 -1.56
C LEU A 167 5.90 -14.00 -2.93
N VAL A 168 5.38 -14.72 -3.93
CA VAL A 168 5.04 -14.15 -5.25
C VAL A 168 3.98 -13.07 -5.12
N GLY A 169 2.94 -13.30 -4.31
CA GLY A 169 1.89 -12.32 -4.02
C GLY A 169 2.47 -11.03 -3.42
N ILE A 170 3.38 -11.14 -2.45
CA ILE A 170 4.10 -9.99 -1.89
C ILE A 170 4.87 -9.27 -2.99
N GLY A 171 5.62 -10.00 -3.82
CA GLY A 171 6.38 -9.43 -4.93
C GLY A 171 5.50 -8.68 -5.94
N ILE A 172 4.32 -9.21 -6.25
CA ILE A 172 3.33 -8.57 -7.14
C ILE A 172 2.84 -7.25 -6.52
N HIS A 173 2.46 -7.26 -5.25
CA HIS A 173 2.00 -6.07 -4.53
C HIS A 173 3.10 -5.01 -4.44
N MET A 174 4.32 -5.41 -4.07
CA MET A 174 5.49 -4.52 -4.02
C MET A 174 5.79 -3.94 -5.40
N GLY A 175 5.75 -4.76 -6.45
CA GLY A 175 5.96 -4.31 -7.82
C GLY A 175 4.90 -3.32 -8.29
N PHE A 176 3.64 -3.55 -7.95
CA PHE A 176 2.54 -2.63 -8.25
C PHE A 176 2.71 -1.30 -7.50
N GLY A 177 2.95 -1.35 -6.18
CA GLY A 177 3.17 -0.17 -5.35
C GLY A 177 4.38 0.65 -5.82
N TYR A 178 5.49 -0.02 -6.12
CA TYR A 178 6.70 0.62 -6.64
C TYR A 178 6.49 1.29 -7.99
N ARG A 179 5.80 0.62 -8.93
CA ARG A 179 5.45 1.21 -10.22
C ARG A 179 4.54 2.42 -10.05
N GLY A 180 3.56 2.36 -9.15
CA GLY A 180 2.70 3.49 -8.81
C GLY A 180 3.50 4.68 -8.26
N ALA A 181 4.39 4.44 -7.30
CA ALA A 181 5.26 5.47 -6.73
C ALA A 181 6.19 6.08 -7.80
N MET A 182 6.77 5.27 -8.67
CA MET A 182 7.61 5.75 -9.79
C MET A 182 6.83 6.60 -10.79
N GLN A 183 5.59 6.23 -11.10
CA GLN A 183 4.73 7.04 -11.97
C GLN A 183 4.36 8.37 -11.31
N TYR A 184 4.11 8.36 -10.00
CA TYR A 184 3.90 9.57 -9.22
C TYR A 184 5.13 10.49 -9.27
N GLU A 185 6.32 9.98 -8.99
CA GLU A 185 7.56 10.77 -9.02
C GLU A 185 7.81 11.38 -10.41
N ARG A 186 7.56 10.63 -11.49
CA ARG A 186 7.65 11.17 -12.85
C ARG A 186 6.65 12.32 -13.09
N ARG A 187 5.40 12.19 -12.64
CA ARG A 187 4.38 13.24 -12.76
C ARG A 187 4.72 14.46 -11.91
N ARG A 188 5.24 14.25 -10.70
CA ARG A 188 5.75 15.30 -9.82
C ARG A 188 6.89 16.07 -10.49
N ALA A 189 7.91 15.39 -11.00
CA ALA A 189 9.05 16.03 -11.67
C ALA A 189 8.62 16.94 -12.83
N ILE A 190 7.59 16.58 -13.58
CA ILE A 190 7.04 17.39 -14.68
C ILE A 190 6.26 18.62 -14.15
N SER A 191 5.58 18.48 -13.01
CA SER A 191 4.67 19.49 -12.46
C SER A 191 5.30 20.38 -11.38
N THR A 192 6.55 20.13 -10.99
CA THR A 192 7.31 20.91 -10.01
C THR A 192 8.26 21.87 -10.75
N PRO A 193 7.99 23.18 -10.72
CA PRO A 193 8.94 24.17 -11.19
C PRO A 193 10.29 24.05 -10.46
N ALA A 194 11.41 24.19 -11.18
CA ALA A 194 12.75 24.06 -10.61
C ALA A 194 13.00 24.99 -9.41
N HIS A 195 12.32 26.14 -9.33
CA HIS A 195 12.46 27.03 -8.18
C HIS A 195 11.93 26.44 -6.87
N PHE A 196 11.08 25.40 -6.88
CA PHE A 196 10.55 24.75 -5.67
C PHE A 196 11.41 23.58 -5.16
N THR A 197 12.37 23.10 -5.95
CA THR A 197 13.36 22.11 -5.51
C THR A 197 14.50 22.79 -4.73
N SER A 198 15.31 22.00 -4.01
CA SER A 198 16.47 22.54 -3.28
C SER A 198 17.58 22.99 -4.25
N ARG A 199 18.46 23.89 -3.78
CA ARG A 199 19.59 24.39 -4.59
C ARG A 199 20.53 23.26 -5.05
N GLU A 200 20.67 22.21 -4.24
CA GLU A 200 21.46 21.02 -4.58
C GLU A 200 20.83 20.22 -5.74
N GLU A 201 19.53 19.99 -5.72
CA GLU A 201 18.81 19.27 -6.78
C GLU A 201 18.77 20.08 -8.10
N GLN A 202 18.71 21.41 -8.02
CA GLN A 202 18.84 22.31 -9.18
C GLN A 202 20.22 22.23 -9.83
N ALA A 203 21.29 22.01 -9.06
CA ALA A 203 22.65 21.92 -9.59
C ALA A 203 22.85 20.63 -10.41
N VAL A 204 22.22 19.52 -10.00
CA VAL A 204 22.21 18.25 -10.72
C VAL A 204 21.46 18.38 -12.06
N HIS A 205 20.31 19.05 -12.05
CA HIS A 205 19.50 19.26 -13.27
C HIS A 205 20.14 20.17 -14.33
N ARG A 206 21.16 20.96 -13.96
CA ARG A 206 21.92 21.81 -14.91
C ARG A 206 23.12 21.10 -15.53
N GLN A 207 23.51 19.93 -15.04
CA GLN A 207 24.71 19.19 -15.47
C GLN A 207 24.42 17.94 -16.32
N GLY A 208 23.15 17.58 -16.52
CA GLY A 208 22.70 16.49 -17.41
C GLY A 208 21.85 17.01 -18.55
#